data_AF-A0A3B9J8H1-F1
#
_entry.id   AF-A0A3B9J8H1-F1
#
_cell.length_a   1.000
_cell.length_b   1.000
_cell.length_c   1.000
_cell.angle_alpha   90.00
_cell.angle_beta   90.00
_cell.angle_gamma   90.00
#
_symmetry.space_group_name_H-M   'P 1'
#
loop_
_entity.id
_entity.type
_entity.pdbx_description
1 polymer ?
#
loop_
_entity_poly.entity_id
_entity_poly.type
_entity_poly.pdbx_seq_one_letter_code
_entity_poly.pdbx_strand_id
1 'polypeptide(L)'
;MLYTAQHVDIDLKITPEHGEHSLVGQVLADEKTDDLSTAFVTLQNKTGGMLQGVETDSFGQFAFRQVPSGIYDLVFDLGAQEVSINSLELSND
;
A
#
# COMPACT_ATOMS: atom_id res chain seq x y z
N MET A 1 -30.50 8.65 -9.65
CA MET A 1 -29.06 8.80 -9.96
C MET A 1 -28.32 7.84 -9.05
N LEU A 2 -27.61 6.86 -9.59
CA LEU A 2 -26.82 5.91 -8.80
C LEU A 2 -25.38 6.46 -8.73
N TYR A 3 -24.94 6.78 -7.52
CA TYR A 3 -23.54 7.05 -7.22
C TYR A 3 -22.93 5.74 -6.75
N THR A 4 -21.97 5.20 -7.49
CA THR A 4 -21.13 4.09 -7.02
C THR A 4 -19.78 4.68 -6.67
N ALA A 5 -19.51 4.86 -5.38
CA ALA A 5 -18.14 5.08 -4.90
C ALA A 5 -17.50 3.70 -4.81
N GLN A 6 -16.41 3.48 -5.55
CA GLN A 6 -15.60 2.28 -5.39
C GLN A 6 -14.90 2.40 -4.03
N HIS A 7 -15.32 1.60 -3.05
CA HIS A 7 -14.72 1.57 -1.72
C HIS A 7 -13.65 0.47 -1.76
N VAL A 8 -12.41 0.85 -2.06
CA VAL A 8 -11.26 -0.02 -1.83
C VAL A 8 -10.80 0.25 -0.40
N ASP A 9 -10.87 -0.77 0.44
CA ASP A 9 -10.37 -0.72 1.80
C ASP A 9 -8.91 -1.20 1.80
N ILE A 10 -8.06 -0.55 2.58
CA ILE A 10 -6.65 -0.92 2.70
C ILE A 10 -6.35 -1.04 4.19
N ASP A 11 -6.12 -2.28 4.63
CA ASP A 11 -5.59 -2.54 5.96
C ASP A 11 -4.08 -2.46 5.90
N LEU A 12 -3.50 -1.51 6.66
CA LEU A 12 -2.06 -1.34 6.77
C LEU A 12 -1.64 -1.43 8.24
N LYS A 13 -0.69 -2.33 8.51
CA LYS A 13 -0.05 -2.48 9.81
C LYS A 13 1.43 -2.15 9.68
N ILE A 14 1.88 -1.27 10.56
CA ILE A 14 3.28 -0.87 10.66
C ILE A 14 3.81 -1.43 11.98
N THR A 15 4.94 -2.12 11.92
CA THR A 15 5.57 -2.74 13.09
C THR A 15 7.04 -2.33 13.14
N PRO A 16 7.49 -1.63 14.19
CA PRO A 16 8.91 -1.33 14.37
C PRO A 16 9.68 -2.60 14.73
N GLU A 17 10.86 -2.78 14.14
CA GLU A 17 11.74 -3.92 14.30
C GLU A 17 13.21 -3.43 14.26
N HIS A 18 13.88 -3.41 15.42
CA HIS A 18 15.31 -3.09 15.55
C HIS A 18 15.77 -1.77 14.89
N GLY A 19 14.93 -0.72 14.88
CA GLY A 19 15.24 0.59 14.29
C GLY A 19 14.81 0.75 12.83
N GLU A 20 14.24 -0.30 12.25
CA GLU A 20 13.54 -0.29 10.97
C GLU A 20 12.04 -0.56 11.20
N HIS A 21 11.25 -0.50 10.14
CA HIS A 21 9.83 -0.78 10.15
C HIS A 21 9.49 -1.86 9.13
N SER A 22 8.56 -2.72 9.52
CA SER A 22 7.87 -3.66 8.65
C SER A 22 6.46 -3.11 8.38
N LEU A 23 6.15 -2.87 7.11
CA LEU A 23 4.84 -2.47 6.64
C LEU A 23 4.20 -3.70 6.02
N VAL A 24 3.15 -4.21 6.65
CA VAL A 24 2.37 -5.33 6.14
C VAL A 24 0.96 -4.85 5.94
N GLY A 25 0.38 -5.13 4.78
CA GLY A 25 -0.99 -4.73 4.52
C GLY A 25 -1.72 -5.67 3.60
N GLN A 26 -3.01 -5.40 3.47
CA GLN A 26 -3.92 -6.11 2.60
C GLN A 26 -4.82 -5.12 1.88
N VAL A 27 -4.90 -5.25 0.56
CA VAL A 27 -5.90 -4.57 -0.26
C VAL A 27 -7.17 -5.39 -0.20
N LEU A 28 -8.21 -4.81 0.39
CA LEU A 28 -9.55 -5.38 0.49
C LEU A 28 -10.41 -4.69 -0.56
N ALA A 29 -10.83 -5.45 -1.55
CA ALA A 29 -11.71 -4.92 -2.55
C ALA A 29 -12.98 -5.73 -2.68
N ASP A 30 -14.06 -5.02 -2.95
CA ASP A 30 -15.39 -5.60 -3.06
C ASP A 30 -15.41 -6.60 -4.24
N GLU A 31 -15.94 -7.81 -3.99
CA GLU A 31 -15.88 -9.00 -4.85
C GLU A 31 -16.50 -8.81 -6.26
N LYS A 32 -17.05 -7.62 -6.56
CA LYS A 32 -17.61 -7.25 -7.87
C LYS A 32 -16.59 -6.74 -8.88
N THR A 33 -15.33 -6.66 -8.51
CA THR A 33 -14.25 -6.37 -9.46
C THR A 33 -13.55 -7.68 -9.80
N ASP A 34 -14.08 -8.39 -10.80
CA ASP A 34 -13.46 -9.57 -11.42
C ASP A 34 -12.01 -9.31 -11.94
N ASP A 35 -11.53 -8.06 -11.85
CA ASP A 35 -10.26 -7.56 -12.37
C ASP A 35 -9.20 -7.23 -11.30
N LEU A 36 -9.45 -7.42 -10.00
CA LEU A 36 -8.37 -7.30 -8.99
C LEU A 36 -7.56 -8.59 -8.90
N SER A 37 -6.98 -8.95 -10.04
CA SER A 37 -6.14 -10.14 -10.13
C SER A 37 -4.84 -10.00 -9.35
N THR A 38 -4.31 -8.78 -9.20
CA THR A 38 -3.20 -8.41 -8.30
C THR A 38 -3.07 -6.87 -8.30
N ALA A 39 -2.68 -6.27 -7.17
CA ALA A 39 -2.36 -4.85 -7.08
C ALA A 39 -0.83 -4.68 -7.03
N PHE A 40 -0.29 -3.65 -7.67
CA PHE A 40 1.12 -3.31 -7.55
C PHE A 40 1.31 -2.19 -6.52
N VAL A 41 1.93 -2.51 -5.39
CA VAL A 41 2.17 -1.56 -4.31
C VAL A 41 3.60 -1.05 -4.41
N THR A 42 3.75 0.27 -4.39
CA THR A 42 5.04 0.95 -4.49
C THR A 42 5.27 1.84 -3.29
N LEU A 43 6.40 1.64 -2.61
CA LEU A 43 6.90 2.55 -1.59
C LEU A 43 7.80 3.59 -2.26
N GLN A 44 7.42 4.86 -2.17
CA GLN A 44 8.12 5.99 -2.76
C GLN A 44 8.67 6.92 -1.68
N ASN A 45 9.78 7.59 -1.99
CA ASN A 45 10.27 8.69 -1.17
C ASN A 45 9.45 9.97 -1.42
N LYS A 46 9.63 11.00 -0.57
CA LYS A 46 8.97 12.31 -0.69
C LYS A 46 9.13 13.02 -2.05
N THR A 47 10.11 12.63 -2.87
CA THR A 47 10.31 13.20 -4.21
C THR A 47 9.58 12.43 -5.31
N GLY A 48 8.75 11.43 -4.95
CA GLY A 48 8.06 10.52 -5.87
C GLY A 48 8.98 9.44 -6.47
N GLY A 49 10.19 9.28 -5.92
CA GLY A 49 11.13 8.25 -6.36
C GLY A 49 10.77 6.90 -5.75
N MET A 50 10.47 5.93 -6.60
CA MET A 50 10.24 4.54 -6.20
C MET A 50 11.47 3.97 -5.47
N LEU A 51 11.27 3.52 -4.24
CA LEU A 51 12.28 2.82 -3.43
C LEU A 51 12.11 1.31 -3.53
N GLN A 52 10.88 0.83 -3.38
CA GLN A 52 10.53 -0.59 -3.42
C GLN A 52 9.16 -0.78 -4.08
N GLY A 53 8.94 -1.92 -4.70
CA GLY A 53 7.65 -2.31 -5.26
C GLY A 53 7.40 -3.79 -5.08
N VAL A 54 6.16 -4.14 -4.79
CA VAL A 54 5.72 -5.52 -4.58
C VAL A 54 4.33 -5.70 -5.17
N GLU A 55 4.14 -6.82 -5.85
CA GLU A 55 2.82 -7.24 -6.30
C GLU A 55 2.11 -7.95 -5.14
N THR A 56 0.84 -7.62 -4.90
CA THR A 56 0.05 -8.31 -3.89
C THR A 56 -0.20 -9.76 -4.29
N ASP A 57 -0.37 -10.64 -3.31
CA ASP A 57 -0.80 -12.00 -3.58
C ASP A 57 -2.29 -12.10 -3.98
N SER A 58 -2.77 -13.34 -4.18
CA SER A 58 -4.17 -13.64 -4.51
C SER A 58 -5.18 -13.24 -3.44
N PHE A 59 -4.73 -12.85 -2.25
CA PHE A 59 -5.55 -12.33 -1.16
C PHE A 59 -5.38 -10.82 -0.98
N GLY A 60 -4.64 -10.14 -1.87
CA GLY A 60 -4.35 -8.72 -1.76
C GLY A 60 -3.26 -8.38 -0.74
N GLN A 61 -2.54 -9.35 -0.18
CA GLN A 61 -1.53 -9.12 0.85
C GLN A 61 -0.20 -8.65 0.26
N PHE A 62 0.46 -7.73 0.95
CA PHE A 62 1.80 -7.25 0.61
C PHE A 62 2.62 -6.99 1.87
N ALA A 63 3.95 -6.97 1.72
CA ALA A 63 4.86 -6.62 2.80
C ALA A 63 6.12 -5.92 2.30
N PHE A 64 6.47 -4.82 2.96
CA PHE A 64 7.79 -4.20 2.92
C PHE A 64 8.47 -4.40 4.26
N ARG A 65 9.69 -4.92 4.25
CA ARG A 65 10.48 -5.16 5.46
C ARG A 65 11.73 -4.30 5.42
N GLN A 66 12.31 -4.05 6.59
CA GLN A 66 13.55 -3.30 6.71
C GLN A 66 13.45 -1.89 6.12
N VAL A 67 12.30 -1.22 6.37
CA VAL A 67 12.08 0.14 5.90
C VAL A 67 12.60 1.12 6.97
N PRO A 68 13.62 1.94 6.67
CA PRO A 68 14.15 2.90 7.64
C PRO A 68 13.10 3.94 8.04
N SER A 69 13.25 4.52 9.23
CA SER A 69 12.44 5.66 9.65
C SER A 69 12.55 6.81 8.64
N GLY A 70 11.43 7.45 8.30
CA GLY A 70 11.36 8.47 7.27
C GLY A 70 9.93 8.79 6.86
N ILE A 71 9.78 9.66 5.87
CA ILE A 71 8.48 10.00 5.28
C ILE A 71 8.41 9.41 3.89
N TYR A 72 7.34 8.65 3.64
CA TYR A 72 7.14 7.90 2.41
C TYR A 72 5.73 8.11 1.87
N ASP A 73 5.59 7.87 0.57
CA ASP A 73 4.29 7.75 -0.07
C ASP A 73 4.10 6.27 -0.47
N LEU A 74 2.92 5.73 -0.21
CA LEU A 74 2.57 4.36 -0.58
C LEU A 74 1.52 4.39 -1.68
N VAL A 75 1.89 3.95 -2.87
CA VAL A 75 1.04 4.00 -4.07
C VAL A 75 0.58 2.59 -4.41
N PHE A 76 -0.71 2.43 -4.61
CA PHE A 76 -1.38 1.18 -4.96
C PHE A 76 -1.95 1.33 -6.37
N ASP A 77 -1.35 0.63 -7.31
CA ASP A 77 -1.86 0.51 -8.67
C ASP A 77 -2.80 -0.70 -8.75
N LEU A 78 -4.09 -0.43 -8.91
CA LEU A 78 -5.17 -1.41 -9.05
C LEU A 78 -5.58 -1.58 -10.52
N GLY A 79 -4.74 -1.14 -11.46
CA GLY A 79 -4.98 -1.17 -12.89
C GLY A 79 -5.91 -0.06 -13.38
N ALA A 80 -7.19 -0.10 -12.97
CA ALA A 80 -8.17 0.91 -13.35
C ALA A 80 -8.19 2.13 -12.41
N GLN A 81 -7.60 1.99 -11.23
CA GLN A 81 -7.57 3.00 -10.18
C GLN A 81 -6.20 3.01 -9.50
N GLU A 82 -5.70 4.21 -9.22
CA GLU A 82 -4.55 4.40 -8.35
C GLU A 82 -5.01 4.96 -7.01
N VAL A 83 -4.55 4.37 -5.92
CA VAL A 83 -4.79 4.85 -4.55
C VAL A 83 -3.45 5.17 -3.92
N SER A 84 -3.32 6.33 -3.27
CA SER A 84 -2.05 6.73 -2.65
C SER A 84 -2.24 7.17 -1.21
N ILE A 85 -1.42 6.63 -0.30
CA ILE A 85 -1.26 7.12 1.07
C ILE A 85 -0.04 8.02 1.08
N ASN A 86 -0.26 9.33 1.16
CA ASN A 86 0.82 10.31 1.10
C ASN A 86 1.32 10.67 2.51
N SER A 87 2.60 10.99 2.60
CA SER A 87 3.27 11.46 3.82
C SER A 87 3.12 10.50 5.01
N LEU A 88 3.25 9.20 4.73
CA LEU A 88 3.33 8.18 5.76
C LEU A 88 4.65 8.34 6.54
N GLU A 89 4.54 8.76 7.79
CA GLU A 89 5.67 8.91 8.69
C GLU A 89 5.96 7.59 9.42
N LEU A 90 7.17 7.10 9.27
CA LEU A 90 7.72 5.97 10.00
C LEU A 90 8.72 6.52 11.01
N SER A 91 8.33 6.54 12.29
CA SER A 91 9.17 6.98 13.39
C SER A 91 9.46 5.83 14.36
N ASN A 92 10.71 5.72 14.76
CA ASN A 92 11.10 4.92 15.92
C ASN A 92 10.75 5.74 17.17
N ASP A 93 9.52 5.65 17.66
CA ASP A 93 9.14 6.22 18.96
C ASP A 93 9.88 5.52 20.12
#